data_AF-A0A6C8Y723-F1
#
_entry.id   AF-A0A6C8Y723-F1
#
_cell.length_a   1.000
_cell.length_b   1.000
_cell.length_c   1.000
_cell.angle_alpha   90.00
_cell.angle_beta   90.00
_cell.angle_gamma   90.00
#
_symmetry.space_group_name_H-M   'P 1'
#
loop_
_entity.id
_entity.type
_entity.pdbx_description
1 polymer ?
#
loop_
_entity_poly.entity_id
_entity_poly.type
_entity_poly.pdbx_seq_one_letter_code
_entity_poly.pdbx_strand_id
1 'polypeptide(L)'
;MQYALFDVGERKILLDATEFYLLKDWQKNQVKELTDFSESEHSCYLCYGGYLLNPDISEKNIDTKLKSMESFWLTAIDEYARYFYQVALYSIHPFPLIIVGHQRIVPFAAMIKSDSQIISKIAAKSFSVTAFLRIAEWDIATNILNREGLFSFNGVEFRHKETLNEENWLSSIDKKRMFHCCRRIIRCNKFKKVADKK
;
A
#
# COMPACT_ATOMS: atom_id res chain seq x y z
N MET A 1 -0.88 11.04 -6.45
CA MET A 1 -0.56 9.90 -7.32
C MET A 1 -1.64 9.85 -8.38
N GLN A 2 -1.28 9.52 -9.62
CA GLN A 2 -2.24 9.23 -10.67
C GLN A 2 -2.24 7.72 -10.89
N TYR A 3 -3.44 7.16 -11.01
CA TYR A 3 -3.63 5.74 -11.30
C TYR A 3 -4.24 5.62 -12.69
N ALA A 4 -3.78 4.64 -13.46
CA ALA A 4 -4.30 4.29 -14.76
C ALA A 4 -5.01 2.93 -14.69
N LEU A 5 -6.07 2.77 -15.48
CA LEU A 5 -6.60 1.45 -15.79
C LEU A 5 -5.91 0.96 -17.06
N PHE A 6 -5.33 -0.22 -16.98
CA PHE A 6 -4.62 -0.88 -18.07
C PHE A 6 -5.33 -2.18 -18.43
N ASP A 7 -5.59 -2.37 -19.72
CA ASP A 7 -6.26 -3.55 -20.25
C ASP A 7 -5.21 -4.64 -20.53
N VAL A 8 -5.38 -5.81 -19.90
CA VAL A 8 -4.51 -6.98 -20.05
C VAL A 8 -5.39 -8.17 -20.46
N GLY A 9 -5.54 -8.33 -21.78
CA GLY A 9 -6.52 -9.28 -22.32
C GLY A 9 -7.94 -8.89 -21.90
N GLU A 10 -8.63 -9.79 -21.21
CA GLU A 10 -9.98 -9.58 -20.69
C GLU A 10 -10.03 -8.91 -19.31
N ARG A 11 -8.87 -8.69 -18.66
CA ARG A 11 -8.78 -8.14 -17.30
C ARG A 11 -8.41 -6.67 -17.33
N LYS A 12 -8.93 -5.90 -16.37
CA LYS A 12 -8.47 -4.54 -16.10
C LYS A 12 -7.62 -4.49 -14.85
N ILE A 13 -6.45 -3.88 -14.93
CA ILE A 13 -5.51 -3.74 -13.82
C ILE A 13 -5.32 -2.26 -13.52
N LEU A 14 -5.33 -1.94 -12.23
CA LEU A 14 -5.13 -0.59 -11.73
C LEU A 14 -3.63 -0.41 -11.49
N LEU A 15 -2.96 0.41 -12.29
CA LEU A 15 -1.52 0.68 -12.21
C LEU A 15 -1.26 2.08 -11.68
N ASP A 16 -0.19 2.25 -10.91
CA ASP A 16 0.39 3.58 -10.74
C ASP A 16 1.29 3.95 -11.95
N ALA A 17 1.72 5.21 -11.99
CA ALA A 17 2.54 5.72 -13.10
C ALA A 17 3.91 5.03 -13.23
N THR A 18 4.51 4.63 -12.12
CA THR A 18 5.81 3.95 -12.07
C THR A 18 5.68 2.52 -12.58
N GLU A 19 4.67 1.78 -12.13
CA GLU A 19 4.35 0.44 -12.61
C GLU A 19 4.04 0.44 -14.11
N PHE A 20 3.27 1.44 -14.58
CA PHE A 20 2.98 1.58 -16.00
C PHE A 20 4.26 1.80 -16.84
N TYR A 21 5.15 2.67 -16.37
CA TYR A 21 6.43 2.92 -17.05
C TYR A 21 7.32 1.66 -17.07
N LEU A 22 7.39 0.95 -15.94
CA LEU A 22 8.13 -0.31 -15.83
C LEU A 22 7.62 -1.34 -16.84
N LEU A 23 6.31 -1.56 -16.89
CA LEU A 23 5.70 -2.55 -17.78
C LEU A 23 5.88 -2.23 -19.26
N LYS A 24 6.17 -0.99 -19.64
CA LYS A 24 6.42 -0.63 -21.03
C LYS A 24 7.72 -1.23 -21.58
N ASP A 25 8.76 -1.28 -20.74
CA ASP A 25 10.12 -1.68 -21.14
C ASP A 25 10.68 -2.85 -20.29
N TRP A 26 9.82 -3.62 -19.62
CA TRP A 26 10.21 -4.63 -18.63
C TRP A 26 11.16 -5.71 -19.15
N GLN A 27 11.05 -6.09 -20.42
CA GLN A 27 11.94 -7.08 -21.05
C GLN A 27 13.39 -6.55 -21.21
N LYS A 28 13.56 -5.23 -21.25
CA LYS A 28 14.86 -4.57 -21.46
C LYS A 28 15.44 -4.01 -20.17
N ASN A 29 14.58 -3.62 -19.22
CA ASN A 29 14.96 -2.98 -17.97
C ASN A 29 14.53 -3.84 -16.78
N GLN A 30 15.38 -4.78 -16.37
CA GLN A 30 15.15 -5.52 -15.13
C GLN A 30 15.33 -4.59 -13.93
N VAL A 31 14.28 -4.47 -13.12
CA VAL A 31 14.34 -3.72 -11.86
C VAL A 31 15.17 -4.52 -10.87
N LYS A 32 16.12 -3.84 -10.22
CA LYS A 32 17.03 -4.48 -9.26
C LYS A 32 16.51 -4.33 -7.85
N GLU A 33 16.65 -5.39 -7.07
CA GLU A 33 16.45 -5.34 -5.64
C GLU A 33 17.55 -4.51 -4.99
N LEU A 34 17.20 -3.65 -4.04
CA LEU A 34 18.18 -3.11 -3.10
C LEU A 34 18.35 -4.15 -1.99
N THR A 35 19.47 -4.88 -2.03
CA THR A 35 19.68 -6.16 -1.35
C THR A 35 20.14 -6.04 0.11
N ASP A 36 20.08 -4.85 0.70
CA ASP A 36 20.62 -4.55 2.03
C ASP A 36 19.55 -4.41 3.13
N PHE A 37 18.29 -4.73 2.85
CA PHE A 37 17.24 -4.66 3.86
C PHE A 37 17.41 -5.75 4.95
N SER A 38 17.69 -5.31 6.18
CA SER A 38 17.88 -6.16 7.36
C SER A 38 16.75 -5.92 8.36
N GLU A 39 15.75 -6.79 8.39
CA GLU A 39 14.53 -6.63 9.22
C GLU A 39 14.82 -6.39 10.72
N SER A 40 15.93 -6.92 11.24
CA SER A 40 16.40 -6.72 12.62
C SER A 40 16.89 -5.31 12.91
N GLU A 41 17.28 -4.56 11.89
CA GLU A 41 17.84 -3.21 12.01
C GLU A 41 16.77 -2.10 11.91
N HIS A 42 15.53 -2.47 11.54
CA HIS A 42 14.44 -1.52 11.35
C HIS A 42 13.40 -1.58 12.48
N SER A 43 12.99 -0.39 12.95
CA SER A 43 11.88 -0.23 13.89
C SER A 43 10.52 -0.50 13.24
N CYS A 44 9.54 -0.91 14.03
CA CYS A 44 8.15 -1.01 13.60
C CYS A 44 7.53 0.38 13.45
N TYR A 45 6.86 0.63 12.33
CA TYR A 45 6.14 1.87 12.04
C TYR A 45 4.65 1.62 11.84
N LEU A 46 3.83 2.47 12.46
CA LEU A 46 2.40 2.54 12.17
C LEU A 46 2.16 3.46 10.97
N CYS A 47 1.72 2.87 9.87
CA CYS A 47 1.43 3.57 8.62
C CYS A 47 -0.05 3.52 8.27
N TYR A 48 -0.54 4.58 7.64
CA TYR A 48 -1.92 4.71 7.17
C TYR A 48 -1.98 4.76 5.66
N GLY A 49 -3.04 4.19 5.10
CA GLY A 49 -3.20 4.12 3.66
C GLY A 49 -4.57 3.64 3.23
N GLY A 50 -4.64 3.18 1.98
CA GLY A 50 -5.77 2.42 1.49
C GLY A 50 -5.33 1.41 0.44
N TYR A 51 -6.00 0.26 0.45
CA TYR A 51 -5.82 -0.79 -0.52
C TYR A 51 -6.81 -0.60 -1.67
N LEU A 52 -6.29 -0.30 -2.86
CA LEU A 52 -7.06 -0.07 -4.07
C LEU A 52 -7.31 -1.41 -4.77
N LEU A 53 -8.57 -1.81 -4.90
CA LEU A 53 -8.92 -3.07 -5.58
C LEU A 53 -8.90 -2.87 -7.09
N ASN A 54 -8.36 -3.85 -7.82
CA ASN A 54 -8.57 -3.93 -9.26
C ASN A 54 -10.08 -4.07 -9.58
N PRO A 55 -10.59 -3.54 -10.70
CA PRO A 55 -12.03 -3.50 -11.02
C PRO A 55 -12.77 -4.84 -10.97
N ASP A 56 -12.09 -5.94 -11.31
CA ASP A 56 -12.73 -7.26 -11.45
C ASP A 56 -12.67 -8.09 -10.15
N ILE A 57 -12.05 -7.55 -9.10
CA ILE A 57 -11.86 -8.28 -7.84
C ILE A 57 -13.11 -8.19 -6.97
N SER A 58 -13.52 -9.31 -6.40
CA SER A 58 -14.66 -9.39 -5.48
C SER A 58 -14.36 -8.67 -4.16
N GLU A 59 -15.37 -7.96 -3.64
CA GLU A 59 -15.32 -7.31 -2.33
C GLU A 59 -15.61 -8.28 -1.19
N LYS A 60 -16.10 -9.48 -1.49
CA LYS A 60 -16.42 -10.50 -0.48
C LYS A 60 -15.16 -10.90 0.29
N ASN A 61 -15.24 -10.86 1.62
CA ASN A 61 -14.18 -11.26 2.54
C ASN A 61 -12.87 -10.48 2.35
N ILE A 62 -12.93 -9.23 1.88
CA ILE A 62 -11.73 -8.41 1.63
C ILE A 62 -10.90 -8.21 2.91
N ASP A 63 -11.54 -8.11 4.07
CA ASP A 63 -10.85 -7.98 5.36
C ASP A 63 -10.02 -9.23 5.68
N THR A 64 -10.61 -10.42 5.51
CA THR A 64 -9.93 -11.71 5.70
C THR A 64 -8.75 -11.85 4.73
N LYS A 65 -8.94 -11.40 3.51
CA LYS A 65 -7.93 -11.44 2.46
C LYS A 65 -6.76 -10.51 2.74
N LEU A 66 -7.01 -9.29 3.20
CA LEU A 66 -5.95 -8.38 3.61
C LEU A 66 -5.19 -8.94 4.82
N LYS A 67 -5.89 -9.54 5.79
CA LYS A 67 -5.24 -10.24 6.90
C LYS A 67 -4.40 -11.43 6.47
N SER A 68 -4.80 -12.16 5.43
CA SER A 68 -3.96 -13.25 4.89
C SER A 68 -2.66 -12.78 4.22
N MET A 69 -2.49 -11.46 4.02
CA MET A 69 -1.24 -10.88 3.51
C MET A 69 -0.30 -10.45 4.65
N GLU A 70 -0.69 -10.58 5.92
CA GLU A 70 0.20 -10.37 7.06
C GLU A 70 1.38 -11.37 7.01
N SER A 71 2.53 -10.94 7.52
CA SER A 71 3.81 -11.67 7.49
C SER A 71 4.38 -11.94 6.10
N PHE A 72 3.83 -11.30 5.05
CA PHE A 72 4.41 -11.32 3.71
C PHE A 72 5.13 -10.00 3.37
N TRP A 73 6.01 -10.10 2.39
CA TRP A 73 6.71 -8.96 1.83
C TRP A 73 5.83 -8.23 0.82
N LEU A 74 5.85 -6.91 0.89
CA LEU A 74 5.41 -6.05 -0.20
C LEU A 74 6.63 -5.47 -0.92
N THR A 75 6.44 -5.14 -2.19
CA THR A 75 7.42 -4.47 -3.03
C THR A 75 6.95 -3.06 -3.35
N ALA A 76 7.79 -2.08 -3.05
CA ALA A 76 7.60 -0.68 -3.45
C ALA A 76 8.65 -0.29 -4.49
N ILE A 77 8.23 0.25 -5.63
CA ILE A 77 9.13 0.59 -6.73
C ILE A 77 9.58 2.04 -6.59
N ASP A 78 10.87 2.30 -6.85
CA ASP A 78 11.41 3.65 -6.83
C ASP A 78 10.83 4.52 -7.97
N GLU A 79 10.95 5.83 -7.85
CA GLU A 79 10.34 6.77 -8.80
C GLU A 79 10.93 6.70 -10.22
N TYR A 80 12.10 6.07 -10.38
CA TYR A 80 12.77 5.88 -11.66
C TYR A 80 12.55 4.49 -12.26
N ALA A 81 11.78 3.61 -11.60
CA ALA A 81 11.55 2.22 -11.99
C ALA A 81 12.86 1.43 -12.23
N ARG A 82 13.90 1.73 -11.45
CA ARG A 82 15.22 1.08 -11.51
C ARG A 82 15.44 0.14 -10.35
N TYR A 83 14.89 0.51 -9.20
CA TYR A 83 15.08 -0.20 -7.95
C TYR A 83 13.73 -0.52 -7.32
N PHE A 84 13.71 -1.57 -6.51
CA PHE A 84 12.58 -1.82 -5.63
C PHE A 84 13.06 -2.01 -4.18
N TYR A 85 12.18 -1.62 -3.27
CA TYR A 85 12.35 -1.71 -1.82
C TYR A 85 11.43 -2.78 -1.26
N GLN A 86 11.91 -3.44 -0.21
CA GLN A 86 11.13 -4.38 0.56
C GLN A 86 10.35 -3.65 1.67
N VAL A 87 9.11 -4.04 1.86
CA VAL A 87 8.26 -3.59 2.97
C VAL A 87 7.72 -4.83 3.65
N ALA A 88 8.20 -5.13 4.85
CA ALA A 88 7.65 -6.20 5.67
C ALA A 88 6.28 -5.76 6.22
N LEU A 89 5.20 -6.46 5.84
CA LEU A 89 3.86 -6.21 6.35
C LEU A 89 3.59 -7.12 7.56
N TYR A 90 3.82 -6.61 8.77
CA TYR A 90 3.63 -7.40 9.99
C TYR A 90 2.16 -7.61 10.32
N SER A 91 1.39 -6.54 10.34
CA SER A 91 -0.04 -6.62 10.66
C SER A 91 -0.83 -5.50 10.00
N ILE A 92 -2.11 -5.75 9.74
CA ILE A 92 -3.02 -4.82 9.10
C ILE A 92 -4.40 -4.79 9.78
N HIS A 93 -4.88 -3.58 10.01
CA HIS A 93 -6.21 -3.28 10.50
C HIS A 93 -7.01 -2.59 9.38
N PRO A 94 -7.82 -3.36 8.62
CA PRO A 94 -8.68 -2.78 7.59
C PRO A 94 -9.87 -2.05 8.22
N PHE A 95 -10.33 -1.01 7.53
CA PHE A 95 -11.54 -0.26 7.82
C PHE A 95 -12.59 -0.52 6.73
N PRO A 96 -13.87 -0.18 6.97
CA PRO A 96 -14.93 -0.42 5.98
C PRO A 96 -14.59 0.11 4.59
N LEU A 97 -14.86 -0.72 3.58
CA LEU A 97 -14.70 -0.40 2.16
C LEU A 97 -15.40 0.92 1.80
N ILE A 98 -14.74 1.73 0.98
CA ILE A 98 -15.26 2.97 0.44
C ILE A 98 -15.28 2.88 -1.08
N ILE A 99 -16.44 3.20 -1.66
CA ILE A 99 -16.64 3.23 -3.10
C ILE A 99 -16.83 4.69 -3.54
N VAL A 100 -15.98 5.14 -4.47
CA VAL A 100 -16.05 6.47 -5.08
C VAL A 100 -16.01 6.34 -6.60
N GLY A 101 -17.16 6.49 -7.24
CA GLY A 101 -17.27 6.17 -8.67
C GLY A 101 -16.93 4.71 -8.90
N HIS A 102 -15.96 4.44 -9.78
CA HIS A 102 -15.45 3.10 -10.04
C HIS A 102 -14.28 2.68 -9.12
N GLN A 103 -13.80 3.58 -8.27
CA GLN A 103 -12.71 3.28 -7.35
C GLN A 103 -13.25 2.61 -6.08
N ARG A 104 -12.59 1.52 -5.69
CA ARG A 104 -12.90 0.74 -4.50
C ARG A 104 -11.65 0.69 -3.63
N ILE A 105 -11.74 1.29 -2.46
CA ILE A 105 -10.61 1.42 -1.55
C ILE A 105 -10.99 0.89 -0.17
N VAL A 106 -10.15 0.02 0.40
CA VAL A 106 -10.24 -0.39 1.79
C VAL A 106 -9.21 0.44 2.56
N PRO A 107 -9.64 1.47 3.33
CA PRO A 107 -8.71 2.20 4.18
C PRO A 107 -8.08 1.24 5.19
N PHE A 108 -6.82 1.47 5.55
CA PHE A 108 -6.14 0.62 6.51
C PHE A 108 -5.20 1.41 7.43
N ALA A 109 -4.93 0.82 8.59
CA ALA A 109 -3.72 1.07 9.35
C ALA A 109 -2.88 -0.21 9.30
N ALA A 110 -1.56 -0.09 9.13
CA ALA A 110 -0.67 -1.23 9.02
C ALA A 110 0.59 -1.00 9.85
N MET A 111 1.08 -2.05 10.49
CA MET A 111 2.39 -2.09 11.10
C MET A 111 3.37 -2.65 10.08
N ILE A 112 4.39 -1.87 9.74
CA ILE A 112 5.39 -2.24 8.73
C ILE A 112 6.82 -2.02 9.24
N LYS A 113 7.77 -2.73 8.62
CA LYS A 113 9.19 -2.35 8.63
C LYS A 113 9.66 -2.15 7.19
N SER A 114 10.44 -1.11 6.97
CA SER A 114 11.03 -0.79 5.67
C SER A 114 12.18 0.20 5.85
N ASP A 115 12.94 0.43 4.79
CA ASP A 115 14.01 1.41 4.74
C ASP A 115 13.56 2.80 5.18
N SER A 116 14.45 3.53 5.85
CA SER A 116 14.20 4.89 6.31
C SER A 116 13.76 5.82 5.16
N GLN A 117 14.23 5.56 3.94
CA GLN A 117 13.81 6.28 2.74
C GLN A 117 12.33 6.04 2.41
N ILE A 118 11.84 4.80 2.49
CA ILE A 118 10.43 4.47 2.26
C ILE A 118 9.57 5.11 3.35
N ILE A 119 9.95 4.96 4.62
CA ILE A 119 9.22 5.55 5.75
C ILE A 119 9.17 7.08 5.61
N SER A 120 10.27 7.73 5.24
CA SER A 120 10.33 9.17 4.99
C SER A 120 9.43 9.59 3.83
N LYS A 121 9.39 8.81 2.75
CA LYS A 121 8.48 9.06 1.61
C LYS A 121 7.01 8.91 2.01
N ILE A 122 6.65 7.91 2.83
CA ILE A 122 5.28 7.75 3.36
C ILE A 122 4.90 8.90 4.28
N ALA A 123 5.84 9.38 5.10
CA ALA A 123 5.63 10.48 6.05
C ALA A 123 5.50 11.84 5.35
N ALA A 124 6.11 12.00 4.18
CA ALA A 124 6.10 13.24 3.42
C ALA A 124 4.67 13.63 3.02
N LYS A 125 4.39 14.93 2.99
CA LYS A 125 3.13 15.48 2.46
C LYS A 125 3.13 15.49 0.92
N SER A 126 3.64 14.44 0.29
CA SER A 126 3.80 14.31 -1.16
C SER A 126 2.83 13.26 -1.73
N PHE A 127 3.19 12.63 -2.84
CA PHE A 127 2.47 11.51 -3.41
C PHE A 127 2.61 10.26 -2.52
N SER A 128 1.55 9.46 -2.50
CA SER A 128 1.53 8.20 -1.77
C SER A 128 2.61 7.24 -2.26
N VAL A 129 3.13 6.40 -1.36
CA VAL A 129 4.01 5.29 -1.74
C VAL A 129 3.14 4.09 -2.03
N THR A 130 3.32 3.49 -3.20
CA THR A 130 2.59 2.30 -3.60
C THR A 130 3.42 1.06 -3.36
N ALA A 131 2.75 -0.03 -3.01
CA ALA A 131 3.36 -1.33 -2.88
C ALA A 131 2.38 -2.44 -3.24
N PHE A 132 2.91 -3.60 -3.62
CA PHE A 132 2.12 -4.79 -3.91
C PHE A 132 2.72 -6.03 -3.27
N LEU A 133 1.91 -7.05 -3.03
CA LEU A 133 2.35 -8.32 -2.47
C LEU A 133 3.41 -8.98 -3.38
N ARG A 134 4.51 -9.43 -2.79
CA ARG A 134 5.63 -10.06 -3.48
C ARG A 134 5.55 -11.59 -3.36
N ILE A 135 5.48 -12.27 -4.50
CA ILE A 135 5.66 -13.73 -4.63
C ILE A 135 7.06 -13.98 -5.19
N ALA A 136 7.99 -14.42 -4.35
CA ALA A 136 9.44 -14.43 -4.60
C ALA A 136 9.83 -15.06 -5.94
N GLU A 137 9.14 -16.13 -6.35
CA GLU A 137 9.39 -16.92 -7.55
C GLU A 137 8.99 -16.21 -8.85
N TRP A 138 8.17 -15.16 -8.76
CA TRP A 138 7.72 -14.38 -9.92
C TRP A 138 8.64 -13.19 -10.18
N ASP A 139 8.81 -12.79 -11.43
CA ASP A 139 9.42 -11.49 -11.71
C ASP A 139 8.49 -10.33 -11.30
N ILE A 140 9.02 -9.11 -11.28
CA ILE A 140 8.25 -7.93 -10.86
C ILE A 140 7.06 -7.64 -11.78
N ALA A 141 7.22 -7.78 -13.09
CA ALA A 141 6.12 -7.56 -14.03
C ALA A 141 5.01 -8.60 -13.81
N THR A 142 5.37 -9.86 -13.62
CA THR A 142 4.44 -10.94 -13.28
C THR A 142 3.69 -10.67 -11.98
N ASN A 143 4.37 -10.14 -10.94
CA ASN A 143 3.70 -9.71 -9.70
C ASN A 143 2.67 -8.60 -9.97
N ILE A 144 3.05 -7.55 -10.71
CA ILE A 144 2.17 -6.42 -11.04
C ILE A 144 0.95 -6.87 -11.86
N LEU A 145 1.13 -7.80 -12.80
CA LEU A 145 0.05 -8.27 -13.68
C LEU A 145 -0.91 -9.25 -12.99
N ASN A 146 -0.49 -9.89 -11.89
CA ASN A 146 -1.31 -10.90 -11.20
C ASN A 146 -1.86 -10.44 -9.86
N ARG A 147 -1.36 -9.33 -9.28
CA ARG A 147 -1.90 -8.79 -8.03
C ARG A 147 -3.36 -8.36 -8.17
N GLU A 148 -4.08 -8.44 -7.06
CA GLU A 148 -5.52 -8.15 -7.02
C GLU A 148 -5.83 -6.70 -6.58
N GLY A 149 -4.81 -6.00 -6.12
CA GLY A 149 -4.92 -4.62 -5.72
C GLY A 149 -3.56 -4.03 -5.40
N LEU A 150 -3.58 -2.77 -4.98
CA LEU A 150 -2.39 -1.97 -4.74
C LEU A 150 -2.49 -1.32 -3.37
N PHE A 151 -1.49 -1.52 -2.52
CA PHE A 151 -1.36 -0.76 -1.28
C PHE A 151 -0.92 0.65 -1.63
N SER A 152 -1.58 1.64 -1.05
CA SER A 152 -1.17 3.03 -1.16
C SER A 152 -1.02 3.62 0.23
N PHE A 153 0.23 3.82 0.65
CA PHE A 153 0.62 4.40 1.93
C PHE A 153 0.72 5.92 1.82
N ASN A 154 0.16 6.65 2.78
CA ASN A 154 0.07 8.11 2.72
C ASN A 154 0.11 8.80 4.08
N GLY A 155 0.78 8.18 5.04
CA GLY A 155 1.08 8.79 6.33
C GLY A 155 1.70 7.80 7.28
N VAL A 156 2.60 8.30 8.11
CA VAL A 156 3.18 7.60 9.26
C VAL A 156 2.64 8.25 10.53
N GLU A 157 2.35 7.47 11.56
CA GLU A 157 2.09 7.97 12.90
C GLU A 157 3.39 7.99 13.70
N PHE A 158 3.74 9.17 14.23
CA PHE A 158 4.90 9.36 15.10
C PHE A 158 4.47 9.82 16.51
N ARG A 159 3.18 10.09 16.73
CA ARG A 159 2.64 10.61 18.00
C ARG A 159 2.31 9.48 18.97
N HIS A 160 3.26 8.58 19.21
CA HIS A 160 3.19 7.54 20.21
C HIS A 160 4.37 7.69 21.19
N LYS A 161 4.15 7.34 22.47
CA LYS A 161 5.16 7.51 23.53
C LYS A 161 6.15 6.35 23.60
N GLU A 162 5.69 5.17 23.20
CA GLU A 162 6.45 3.92 23.29
C GLU A 162 6.78 3.40 21.89
N THR A 163 7.81 2.56 21.79
CA THR A 163 8.11 1.81 20.57
C THR A 163 6.95 0.86 20.26
N LEU A 164 6.54 0.83 18.99
CA LEU A 164 5.44 -0.01 18.56
C LEU A 164 5.86 -1.47 18.43
N ASN A 165 4.96 -2.38 18.78
CA ASN A 165 5.09 -3.82 18.62
C ASN A 165 3.71 -4.45 18.32
N GLU A 166 3.68 -5.77 18.10
CA GLU A 166 2.46 -6.51 17.78
C GLU A 166 1.34 -6.38 18.82
N GLU A 167 1.69 -6.13 20.09
CA GLU A 167 0.74 -6.07 21.20
C GLU A 167 0.12 -4.68 21.35
N ASN A 168 0.90 -3.60 21.17
CA ASN A 168 0.47 -2.25 21.51
C ASN A 168 -0.02 -1.41 20.30
N TRP A 169 0.33 -1.79 19.07
CA TRP A 169 0.16 -0.89 17.92
C TRP A 169 -1.30 -0.56 17.59
N LEU A 170 -2.22 -1.52 17.79
CA LEU A 170 -3.66 -1.33 17.54
C LEU A 170 -4.25 -0.19 18.37
N SER A 171 -3.79 -0.05 19.62
CA SER A 171 -4.23 1.02 20.53
C SER A 171 -3.74 2.41 20.10
N SER A 172 -2.68 2.47 19.29
CA SER A 172 -2.06 3.70 18.78
C SER A 172 -2.71 4.22 17.49
N ILE A 173 -3.73 3.53 16.95
CA ILE A 173 -4.41 3.91 15.71
C ILE A 173 -5.26 5.16 15.91
N ASP A 174 -4.85 6.27 15.28
CA ASP A 174 -5.66 7.48 15.12
C ASP A 174 -6.58 7.34 13.90
N LYS A 175 -7.83 6.95 14.15
CA LYS A 175 -8.85 6.78 13.10
C LYS A 175 -9.10 8.05 12.28
N LYS A 176 -9.05 9.24 12.91
CA LYS A 176 -9.29 10.51 12.22
C LYS A 176 -8.16 10.78 11.23
N ARG A 177 -6.91 10.55 11.65
CA ARG A 177 -5.74 10.66 10.77
C ARG A 177 -5.75 9.62 9.67
N MET A 178 -6.07 8.36 9.98
CA MET A 178 -6.19 7.30 8.97
C MET A 178 -7.15 7.71 7.86
N PHE A 179 -8.38 8.13 8.22
CA PHE A 179 -9.34 8.56 7.21
C PHE A 179 -8.84 9.78 6.45
N HIS A 180 -8.19 10.76 7.11
CA HIS A 180 -7.57 11.91 6.45
C HIS A 180 -6.52 11.49 5.40
N CYS A 181 -5.61 10.58 5.74
CA CYS A 181 -4.61 10.02 4.83
C CYS A 181 -5.26 9.32 3.63
N CYS A 182 -6.32 8.55 3.87
CA CYS A 182 -7.07 7.86 2.82
C CYS A 182 -7.79 8.84 1.87
N ARG A 183 -8.37 9.96 2.36
CA ARG A 183 -9.03 10.96 1.48
C ARG A 183 -8.07 11.56 0.47
N ARG A 184 -6.81 11.75 0.86
CA ARG A 184 -5.77 12.29 -0.02
C ARG A 184 -5.41 11.33 -1.17
N ILE A 185 -5.63 10.01 -1.00
CA ILE A 185 -5.45 9.00 -2.05
C ILE A 185 -6.56 9.13 -3.09
N ILE A 186 -7.82 9.07 -2.65
CA ILE A 186 -8.98 9.08 -3.57
C ILE A 186 -9.41 10.49 -4.03
N ARG A 187 -8.81 11.55 -3.48
CA ARG A 187 -9.13 12.96 -3.77
C ARG A 187 -10.64 13.26 -3.74
N CYS A 188 -11.37 12.67 -2.79
CA CYS A 188 -12.83 12.80 -2.68
C CYS A 188 -13.28 13.38 -1.34
N ASN A 189 -14.22 14.33 -1.37
CA ASN A 189 -14.74 15.03 -0.18
C ASN A 189 -15.89 14.28 0.55
N LYS A 190 -16.31 13.08 0.09
CA LYS A 190 -17.51 12.36 0.63
C LYS A 190 -17.39 11.85 2.07
N PHE A 191 -16.21 11.92 2.68
CA PHE A 191 -15.97 11.34 4.00
C PHE A 191 -16.54 12.12 5.20
N LYS A 192 -17.20 13.27 5.01
CA LYS A 192 -17.82 13.99 6.15
C LYS A 192 -18.85 13.14 6.90
N LYS A 193 -19.49 12.15 6.26
CA LYS A 193 -20.58 11.38 6.88
C LYS A 193 -20.17 10.14 7.68
N VAL A 194 -18.95 9.63 7.55
CA VAL A 194 -18.49 8.40 8.23
C VAL A 194 -17.75 8.71 9.54
N ALA A 195 -17.07 9.85 9.61
CA ALA A 195 -16.33 10.27 10.80
C ALA A 195 -17.25 10.81 11.92
N ASP A 196 -18.46 11.26 11.58
CA ASP A 196 -19.43 11.85 12.51
C ASP A 196 -20.50 10.85 13.00
N LYS A 197 -20.40 9.57 12.60
CA LYS A 197 -21.22 8.47 13.10
C LYS A 197 -20.41 7.55 14.01
N LYS A 198 -19.99 8.07 15.17
CA LYS A 198 -19.84 7.36 16.46
C LYS A 198 -19.34 8.34 17.51
#